data_AF-A0AAP4CZ69-F1
#
_entry.id   AF-A0AAP4CZ69-F1
#
_cell.length_a   1.000
_cell.length_b   1.000
_cell.length_c   1.000
_cell.angle_alpha   90.00
_cell.angle_beta   90.00
_cell.angle_gamma   90.00
#
_symmetry.space_group_name_H-M   'P 1'
#
loop_
_entity.id
_entity.type
_entity.pdbx_description
1 polymer ?
#
loop_
_entity_poly.entity_id
_entity_poly.type
_entity_poly.pdbx_seq_one_letter_code
_entity_poly.pdbx_strand_id
1 'polypeptide(L)'
;MVSMSNSDPLAFTALVHEPVALVEESAALVQAPHTLRIRLDLSYDGTNFHGWASQPGQRTVQGEIEAGLGLVLRCPTVLTVAGRTDAGVHARHQVVHFDVEQARWEKLAPRGAEATAEACANALVRRLNGVIARAYGQWMRDRALNAPKGTADVVIREAHVVSSDFDARFSALGRHYCYRLMSGAVDPLRRFDVLSLEQPLDVDLMNRAAAPLLGEHDFLSYCRPREGATTIRALTRLEFKPSSTALVHRSGALVHRSGALTPQQGVSESVLVECFVDADAFCHSMVRSLVGALVEVGLGRRSVDWPYELLQACSRTSAAPIAPAHGLTLEGVDYPAPDQWASRAQQARSRRDSCCGDGS
;
A
#
# COMPACT_ATOMS: atom_id res chain seq x y z
N MET A 1 -42.00 -71.88 -8.69
CA MET A 1 -43.45 -71.91 -8.43
C MET A 1 -44.07 -70.72 -9.12
N VAL A 2 -44.98 -70.97 -10.09
CA VAL A 2 -46.00 -70.05 -10.66
C VAL A 2 -45.46 -68.84 -11.46
N SER A 3 -45.93 -68.45 -12.65
CA SER A 3 -46.81 -69.02 -13.69
C SER A 3 -46.71 -68.12 -14.93
N MET A 4 -46.93 -68.76 -16.08
CA MET A 4 -47.24 -68.31 -17.44
C MET A 4 -47.98 -66.96 -17.63
N SER A 5 -47.71 -66.28 -18.76
CA SER A 5 -48.70 -66.16 -19.86
C SER A 5 -48.13 -65.53 -21.14
N ASN A 6 -48.41 -66.19 -22.26
CA ASN A 6 -48.22 -65.82 -23.66
C ASN A 6 -48.74 -64.43 -24.05
N SER A 7 -48.16 -63.84 -25.12
CA SER A 7 -48.86 -63.41 -26.34
C SER A 7 -47.86 -62.96 -27.43
N ASP A 8 -47.86 -63.68 -28.56
CA ASP A 8 -47.24 -63.39 -29.87
C ASP A 8 -47.99 -62.22 -30.59
N PRO A 9 -47.68 -61.77 -31.84
CA PRO A 9 -46.63 -62.18 -32.79
C PRO A 9 -45.95 -61.03 -33.59
N LEU A 10 -45.01 -61.43 -34.47
CA LEU A 10 -44.79 -60.96 -35.86
C LEU A 10 -43.35 -60.57 -36.22
N ALA A 11 -42.87 -61.25 -37.24
CA ALA A 11 -41.62 -61.10 -37.96
C ALA A 11 -41.54 -59.78 -38.75
N PHE A 12 -40.33 -59.21 -38.92
CA PHE A 12 -39.72 -58.96 -40.23
C PHE A 12 -38.30 -58.37 -40.09
N THR A 13 -37.32 -59.14 -40.54
CA THR A 13 -36.23 -58.80 -41.47
C THR A 13 -35.53 -57.42 -41.39
N ALA A 14 -34.26 -57.50 -40.99
CA ALA A 14 -33.07 -56.75 -41.41
C ALA A 14 -33.22 -55.31 -41.98
N LEU A 15 -32.71 -54.37 -41.19
CA LEU A 15 -32.30 -53.02 -41.57
C LEU A 15 -31.09 -53.03 -42.52
N VAL A 16 -31.18 -52.25 -43.61
CA VAL A 16 -30.01 -51.63 -44.25
C VAL A 16 -30.36 -50.23 -44.78
N HIS A 17 -29.61 -49.26 -44.22
CA HIS A 17 -29.38 -47.84 -44.50
C HIS A 17 -29.91 -47.15 -45.78
N GLU A 18 -30.41 -45.92 -45.58
CA GLU A 18 -29.90 -44.69 -46.24
C GLU A 18 -29.98 -43.48 -45.28
N PRO A 19 -29.15 -42.43 -45.45
CA PRO A 19 -28.75 -41.52 -44.37
C PRO A 19 -29.62 -40.27 -44.27
N VAL A 20 -29.93 -39.85 -43.03
CA VAL A 20 -30.50 -38.52 -42.73
C VAL A 20 -29.33 -37.59 -42.38
N ALA A 21 -29.20 -36.49 -43.12
CA ALA A 21 -28.20 -35.46 -42.91
C ALA A 21 -28.33 -34.87 -41.50
N LEU A 22 -27.28 -35.03 -40.70
CA LEU A 22 -27.13 -34.30 -39.44
C LEU A 22 -26.63 -32.90 -39.76
N VAL A 23 -27.46 -31.91 -39.46
CA VAL A 23 -27.06 -30.51 -39.41
C VAL A 23 -26.07 -30.37 -38.25
N GLU A 24 -24.79 -30.16 -38.57
CA GLU A 24 -23.78 -29.81 -37.57
C GLU A 24 -24.08 -28.39 -37.07
N GLU A 25 -24.72 -28.32 -35.90
CA GLU A 25 -24.85 -27.09 -35.13
C GLU A 25 -23.44 -26.69 -34.64
N SER A 26 -22.85 -25.72 -35.33
CA SER A 26 -21.57 -25.11 -34.97
C SER A 26 -21.66 -24.53 -33.57
N ALA A 27 -21.16 -25.28 -32.58
CA ALA A 27 -20.88 -24.77 -31.26
C ALA A 27 -19.79 -23.70 -31.39
N ALA A 28 -20.21 -22.43 -31.45
CA ALA A 28 -19.31 -21.30 -31.38
C ALA A 28 -18.45 -21.47 -30.12
N LEU A 29 -17.15 -21.72 -30.31
CA LEU A 29 -16.13 -21.68 -29.28
C LEU A 29 -16.25 -20.32 -28.57
N VAL A 30 -16.83 -20.30 -27.38
CA VAL A 30 -16.80 -19.12 -26.51
C VAL A 30 -15.34 -18.91 -26.12
N GLN A 31 -14.65 -18.04 -26.86
CA GLN A 31 -13.30 -17.60 -26.49
C GLN A 31 -13.37 -17.04 -25.06
N ALA A 32 -12.51 -17.55 -24.18
CA ALA A 32 -12.39 -17.02 -22.83
C ALA A 32 -12.15 -15.49 -22.91
N PRO A 33 -12.82 -14.68 -22.08
CA PRO A 33 -12.70 -13.23 -22.18
C PRO A 33 -11.24 -12.80 -22.00
N HIS A 34 -10.71 -12.13 -23.02
CA HIS A 34 -9.37 -11.55 -22.97
C HIS A 34 -9.30 -10.54 -21.82
N THR A 35 -8.42 -10.81 -20.87
CA THR A 35 -8.26 -10.02 -19.63
C THR A 35 -6.98 -9.21 -19.71
N LEU A 36 -7.07 -7.93 -19.37
CA LEU A 36 -5.95 -7.01 -19.27
C LEU A 36 -5.59 -6.79 -17.81
N ARG A 37 -4.28 -6.69 -17.51
CA ARG A 37 -3.79 -6.24 -16.22
C ARG A 37 -3.50 -4.75 -16.26
N ILE A 38 -4.09 -4.02 -15.31
CA ILE A 38 -3.94 -2.58 -15.19
C ILE A 38 -3.16 -2.28 -13.92
N ARG A 39 -2.03 -1.59 -14.05
CA ARG A 39 -1.28 -0.98 -12.95
C ARG A 39 -1.83 0.42 -12.69
N LEU A 40 -2.03 0.78 -11.43
CA LEU A 40 -2.28 2.17 -11.03
C LEU A 40 -1.18 2.65 -10.08
N ASP A 41 -0.77 3.90 -10.27
CA ASP A 41 0.13 4.63 -9.39
C ASP A 41 -0.68 5.73 -8.71
N LEU A 42 -0.63 5.81 -7.39
CA LEU A 42 -1.54 6.64 -6.60
C LEU A 42 -0.89 7.21 -5.34
N SER A 43 -1.51 8.24 -4.78
CA SER A 43 -1.15 8.84 -3.50
C SER A 43 -2.36 9.05 -2.63
N TYR A 44 -2.18 9.06 -1.31
CA TYR A 44 -3.25 9.35 -0.36
C TYR A 44 -2.76 10.00 0.92
N ASP A 45 -3.63 10.85 1.47
CA ASP A 45 -3.58 11.28 2.86
C ASP A 45 -4.27 10.22 3.72
N GLY A 46 -3.49 9.50 4.53
CA GLY A 46 -3.98 8.42 5.39
C GLY A 46 -4.79 8.86 6.61
N THR A 47 -4.87 10.16 6.92
CA THR A 47 -5.39 10.69 8.19
C THR A 47 -6.77 10.13 8.56
N ASN A 48 -7.68 10.08 7.59
CA ASN A 48 -9.09 9.71 7.81
C ASN A 48 -9.43 8.28 7.34
N PHE A 49 -8.42 7.41 7.24
CA PHE A 49 -8.56 6.03 6.82
C PHE A 49 -8.19 5.03 7.91
N HIS A 50 -8.93 3.93 7.99
CA HIS A 50 -8.60 2.76 8.82
C HIS A 50 -7.55 1.86 8.16
N GLY A 51 -6.61 2.49 7.45
CA GLY A 51 -5.54 1.85 6.71
C GLY A 51 -5.94 1.49 5.29
N TRP A 52 -5.08 0.69 4.66
CA TRP A 52 -5.25 0.28 3.27
C TRP A 52 -6.46 -0.65 3.09
N ALA A 53 -6.46 -1.79 3.79
CA ALA A 53 -7.24 -2.95 3.39
C ALA A 53 -8.73 -2.83 3.74
N SER A 54 -9.61 -3.16 2.80
CA SER A 54 -11.07 -3.15 2.95
C SER A 54 -11.53 -3.97 4.17
N GLN A 55 -12.41 -3.38 4.98
CA GLN A 55 -12.97 -3.97 6.20
C GLN A 55 -14.44 -3.54 6.37
N PRO A 56 -15.33 -4.40 6.89
CA PRO A 56 -16.73 -4.06 7.11
C PRO A 56 -16.91 -2.81 7.98
N GLY A 57 -17.74 -1.87 7.52
CA GLY A 57 -18.12 -0.67 8.28
C GLY A 57 -17.03 0.40 8.41
N GLN A 58 -15.86 0.21 7.81
CA GLN A 58 -14.74 1.14 7.92
C GLN A 58 -14.37 1.77 6.58
N ARG A 59 -14.06 3.07 6.60
CA ARG A 59 -13.50 3.76 5.44
C ARG A 59 -12.01 3.42 5.29
N THR A 60 -11.66 2.86 4.14
CA THR A 60 -10.32 2.33 3.83
C THR A 60 -9.92 2.79 2.43
N VAL A 61 -8.61 2.90 2.17
CA VAL A 61 -8.12 3.37 0.87
C VAL A 61 -8.53 2.40 -0.25
N GLN A 62 -8.37 1.09 -0.01
CA GLN A 62 -8.77 0.06 -0.97
C GLN A 62 -10.27 0.13 -1.28
N GLY A 63 -11.12 0.26 -0.25
CA GLY A 63 -12.57 0.30 -0.43
C GLY A 63 -13.04 1.49 -1.26
N GLU A 64 -12.47 2.69 -1.07
CA GLU A 64 -12.80 3.87 -1.89
C GLU A 64 -12.41 3.68 -3.36
N ILE A 65 -11.22 3.10 -3.62
CA ILE A 65 -10.75 2.88 -4.98
C ILE A 65 -11.57 1.78 -5.67
N GLU A 66 -11.83 0.66 -4.98
CA GLU A 66 -12.64 -0.44 -5.52
C GLU A 66 -14.09 -0.01 -5.80
N ALA A 67 -14.70 0.79 -4.92
CA ALA A 67 -16.02 1.38 -5.16
C ALA A 67 -16.01 2.31 -6.38
N GLY A 68 -14.96 3.14 -6.51
CA GLY A 68 -14.79 4.01 -7.67
C GLY A 68 -14.61 3.25 -8.98
N LEU A 69 -13.76 2.22 -8.98
CA LEU A 69 -13.56 1.32 -10.12
C LEU A 69 -14.86 0.59 -10.48
N GLY A 70 -15.61 0.13 -9.49
CA GLY A 70 -16.91 -0.50 -9.65
C GLY A 70 -17.90 0.34 -10.46
N LEU A 71 -17.94 1.64 -10.19
CA LEU A 71 -18.78 2.59 -10.92
C LEU A 71 -18.26 2.89 -12.33
N VAL A 72 -16.94 3.06 -12.49
CA VAL A 72 -16.34 3.43 -13.78
C VAL A 72 -16.34 2.26 -14.77
N LEU A 73 -15.99 1.06 -14.31
CA LEU A 73 -15.88 -0.16 -15.12
C LEU A 73 -17.17 -0.98 -15.17
N ARG A 74 -18.15 -0.66 -14.30
CA ARG A 74 -19.43 -1.36 -14.16
C ARG A 74 -19.27 -2.86 -13.86
N CYS A 75 -18.29 -3.18 -13.03
CA CYS A 75 -18.05 -4.52 -12.50
C CYS A 75 -17.26 -4.41 -11.18
N PRO A 76 -17.44 -5.35 -10.23
CA PRO A 76 -16.55 -5.43 -9.08
C PRO A 76 -15.10 -5.60 -9.52
N THR A 77 -14.18 -4.93 -8.83
CA THR A 77 -12.74 -5.03 -9.07
C THR A 77 -12.05 -5.32 -7.75
N VAL A 78 -11.09 -6.24 -7.77
CA VAL A 78 -10.27 -6.58 -6.60
C VAL A 78 -8.85 -6.08 -6.84
N LEU A 79 -8.34 -5.29 -5.89
CA LEU A 79 -7.00 -4.73 -5.98
C LEU A 79 -5.97 -5.62 -5.29
N THR A 80 -4.82 -5.78 -5.95
CA THR A 80 -3.57 -6.23 -5.32
C THR A 80 -2.64 -5.05 -5.13
N VAL A 81 -2.23 -4.79 -3.88
CA VAL A 81 -1.37 -3.64 -3.51
C VAL A 81 0.07 -4.06 -3.24
N ALA A 82 1.00 -3.18 -3.58
CA ALA A 82 2.42 -3.35 -3.31
C ALA A 82 2.74 -3.54 -1.83
N GLY A 83 2.18 -2.70 -0.97
CA GLY A 83 2.31 -2.82 0.49
C GLY A 83 1.08 -2.26 1.18
N ARG A 84 0.56 -2.96 2.20
CA ARG A 84 -0.53 -2.42 3.02
C ARG A 84 0.05 -1.39 3.98
N THR A 85 -0.66 -0.29 4.18
CA THR A 85 -0.35 0.70 5.21
C THR A 85 -1.34 0.63 6.37
N ASP A 86 -0.88 0.93 7.58
CA ASP A 86 -1.70 1.00 8.80
C ASP A 86 -2.65 2.23 8.74
N ALA A 87 -3.63 2.27 9.64
CA ALA A 87 -4.48 3.44 9.83
C ALA A 87 -3.66 4.69 10.15
N GLY A 88 -3.97 5.80 9.48
CA GLY A 88 -3.25 7.08 9.63
C GLY A 88 -1.91 7.19 8.89
N VAL A 89 -1.45 6.14 8.18
CA VAL A 89 -0.19 6.21 7.39
C VAL A 89 -0.49 6.73 5.99
N HIS A 90 0.34 7.65 5.49
CA HIS A 90 0.18 8.28 4.17
C HIS A 90 0.96 7.54 3.08
N ALA A 91 0.67 7.86 1.81
CA ALA A 91 1.51 7.45 0.69
C ALA A 91 1.64 8.56 -0.36
N ARG A 92 2.87 8.87 -0.77
CA ARG A 92 3.14 9.70 -1.95
C ARG A 92 3.14 8.90 -3.24
N HIS A 93 3.55 7.64 -3.17
CA HIS A 93 3.58 6.74 -4.33
C HIS A 93 3.32 5.29 -3.90
N GLN A 94 2.05 4.91 -3.94
CA GLN A 94 1.58 3.54 -3.79
C GLN A 94 1.28 2.96 -5.18
N VAL A 95 1.45 1.65 -5.31
CA VAL A 95 1.17 0.93 -6.55
C VAL A 95 0.20 -0.21 -6.30
N VAL A 96 -0.79 -0.32 -7.18
CA VAL A 96 -1.74 -1.44 -7.22
C VAL A 96 -1.84 -2.01 -8.63
N HIS A 97 -2.38 -3.21 -8.73
CA HIS A 97 -2.95 -3.68 -9.98
C HIS A 97 -4.30 -4.34 -9.79
N PHE A 98 -5.03 -4.45 -10.89
CA PHE A 98 -6.23 -5.27 -11.03
C PHE A 98 -6.33 -5.82 -12.45
N ASP A 99 -7.21 -6.80 -12.62
CA ASP A 99 -7.51 -7.41 -13.90
C ASP A 99 -8.92 -6.99 -14.37
N VAL A 100 -9.07 -6.75 -15.67
CA VAL A 100 -10.34 -6.32 -16.29
C VAL A 100 -10.50 -6.90 -17.69
N GLU A 101 -11.73 -7.24 -18.08
CA GLU A 101 -12.03 -7.66 -19.45
C GLU A 101 -11.68 -6.56 -20.46
N GLN A 102 -11.01 -6.91 -21.55
CA GLN A 102 -10.62 -6.00 -22.62
C GLN A 102 -11.82 -5.20 -23.17
N ALA A 103 -12.95 -5.87 -23.39
CA ALA A 103 -14.17 -5.22 -23.87
C ALA A 103 -14.73 -4.16 -22.91
N ARG A 104 -14.43 -4.23 -21.61
CA ARG A 104 -14.79 -3.19 -20.63
C ARG A 104 -13.79 -2.05 -20.63
N TRP A 105 -12.51 -2.40 -20.75
CA TRP A 105 -11.43 -1.42 -20.87
C TRP A 105 -11.62 -0.50 -22.07
N GLU A 106 -11.89 -1.06 -23.25
CA GLU A 106 -12.07 -0.31 -24.50
C GLU A 106 -13.28 0.65 -24.46
N LYS A 107 -14.31 0.36 -23.65
CA LYS A 107 -15.47 1.26 -23.42
C LYS A 107 -15.11 2.53 -22.65
N LEU A 108 -13.90 2.64 -22.12
CA LEU A 108 -13.41 3.87 -21.49
C LEU A 108 -13.00 4.93 -22.51
N ALA A 109 -12.70 4.53 -23.75
CA ALA A 109 -12.30 5.43 -24.81
C ALA A 109 -13.26 6.63 -24.93
N PRO A 110 -12.75 7.86 -25.09
CA PRO A 110 -13.59 9.01 -25.37
C PRO A 110 -14.46 8.79 -26.62
N ARG A 111 -15.67 9.36 -26.64
CA ARG A 111 -16.57 9.22 -27.80
C ARG A 111 -15.90 9.79 -29.05
N GLY A 112 -15.80 8.97 -30.09
CA GLY A 112 -15.17 9.36 -31.36
C GLY A 112 -13.65 9.26 -31.39
N ALA A 113 -13.01 8.79 -30.31
CA ALA A 113 -11.58 8.47 -30.29
C ALA A 113 -11.36 6.96 -30.51
N GLU A 114 -10.20 6.61 -31.06
CA GLU A 114 -9.73 5.22 -31.09
C GLU A 114 -9.49 4.71 -29.65
N ALA A 115 -9.82 3.45 -29.41
CA ALA A 115 -9.69 2.82 -28.09
C ALA A 115 -8.25 2.37 -27.78
N THR A 116 -7.29 3.28 -27.91
CA THR A 116 -5.90 2.99 -27.55
C THR A 116 -5.76 2.77 -26.05
N ALA A 117 -4.73 2.01 -25.63
CA ALA A 117 -4.44 1.78 -24.22
C ALA A 117 -4.26 3.08 -23.43
N GLU A 118 -3.56 4.05 -24.02
CA GLU A 118 -3.31 5.38 -23.43
C GLU A 118 -4.61 6.20 -23.29
N ALA A 119 -5.46 6.23 -24.32
CA ALA A 119 -6.72 6.96 -24.26
C ALA A 119 -7.66 6.39 -23.18
N CYS A 120 -7.71 5.06 -23.07
CA CYS A 120 -8.51 4.37 -22.05
C CYS A 120 -7.93 4.61 -20.63
N ALA A 121 -6.61 4.56 -20.47
CA ALA A 121 -5.93 4.86 -19.22
C ALA A 121 -6.19 6.30 -18.73
N ASN A 122 -6.01 7.28 -19.62
CA ASN A 122 -6.29 8.70 -19.32
C ASN A 122 -7.77 8.92 -18.96
N ALA A 123 -8.68 8.23 -19.66
CA ALA A 123 -10.10 8.27 -19.32
C ALA A 123 -10.39 7.62 -17.96
N LEU A 124 -9.74 6.50 -17.62
CA LEU A 124 -9.86 5.86 -16.31
C LEU A 124 -9.43 6.82 -15.20
N VAL A 125 -8.20 7.34 -15.28
CA VAL A 125 -7.63 8.23 -14.25
C VAL A 125 -8.56 9.42 -13.99
N ARG A 126 -9.00 10.09 -15.07
CA ARG A 126 -9.91 11.24 -14.96
C ARG A 126 -11.25 10.87 -14.32
N ARG A 127 -11.89 9.79 -14.78
CA ARG A 127 -13.21 9.37 -14.29
C ARG A 127 -13.13 8.90 -12.84
N LEU A 128 -12.13 8.09 -12.51
CA LEU A 128 -11.92 7.53 -11.17
C LEU A 128 -11.62 8.63 -10.15
N ASN A 129 -10.72 9.56 -10.45
CA ASN A 129 -10.48 10.74 -9.60
C ASN A 129 -11.75 11.58 -9.40
N GLY A 130 -12.58 11.74 -10.44
CA GLY A 130 -13.86 12.44 -10.32
C GLY A 130 -14.87 11.75 -9.41
N VAL A 131 -14.89 10.41 -9.39
CA VAL A 131 -15.73 9.62 -8.48
C VAL A 131 -15.20 9.71 -7.05
N ILE A 132 -13.90 9.51 -6.84
CA ILE A 132 -13.24 9.58 -5.53
C ILE A 132 -13.40 10.98 -4.92
N ALA A 133 -13.16 12.05 -5.68
CA ALA A 133 -13.32 13.41 -5.19
C ALA A 133 -14.76 13.73 -4.78
N ARG A 134 -15.76 13.19 -5.51
CA ARG A 134 -17.18 13.33 -5.12
C ARG A 134 -17.48 12.59 -3.83
N ALA A 135 -17.00 11.35 -3.69
CA ALA A 135 -17.18 10.54 -2.50
C ALA A 135 -16.54 11.20 -1.26
N TYR A 136 -15.29 11.66 -1.38
CA TYR A 136 -14.61 12.42 -0.35
C TYR A 136 -15.36 13.71 0.03
N GLY A 137 -15.81 14.48 -0.96
CA GLY A 137 -16.59 15.68 -0.71
C GLY A 137 -17.90 15.41 0.02
N GLN A 138 -18.56 14.29 -0.27
CA GLN A 138 -19.75 13.85 0.48
C GLN A 138 -19.38 13.45 1.91
N TRP A 139 -18.35 12.63 2.09
CA TRP A 139 -17.87 12.18 3.39
C TRP A 139 -17.53 13.35 4.34
N MET A 140 -16.93 14.42 3.81
CA MET A 140 -16.64 15.65 4.54
C MET A 140 -17.91 16.40 4.93
N ARG A 141 -18.88 16.56 4.00
CA ARG A 141 -20.15 17.23 4.27
C ARG A 141 -20.97 16.52 5.34
N ASP A 142 -21.01 15.19 5.30
CA ASP A 142 -21.70 14.36 6.30
C ASP A 142 -21.14 14.56 7.72
N ARG A 143 -19.93 15.11 7.83
CA ARG A 143 -19.24 15.43 9.09
C ARG A 143 -19.19 16.92 9.39
N ALA A 144 -19.91 17.75 8.63
CA ALA A 144 -19.86 19.20 8.72
C ALA A 144 -18.43 19.80 8.60
N LEU A 145 -17.57 19.16 7.77
CA LEU A 145 -16.21 19.60 7.51
C LEU A 145 -16.10 20.32 6.16
N ASN A 146 -15.16 21.28 6.08
CA ASN A 146 -14.84 21.99 4.84
C ASN A 146 -14.03 21.09 3.89
N ALA A 147 -14.62 20.68 2.77
CA ALA A 147 -13.93 19.97 1.70
C ALA A 147 -13.23 20.98 0.76
N PRO A 148 -11.90 20.92 0.60
CA PRO A 148 -11.23 21.77 -0.38
C PRO A 148 -11.72 21.43 -1.80
N LYS A 149 -11.99 22.46 -2.60
CA LYS A 149 -12.51 22.29 -3.96
C LYS A 149 -11.44 21.67 -4.86
N GLY A 150 -11.84 20.66 -5.63
CA GLY A 150 -10.97 20.03 -6.63
C GLY A 150 -9.90 19.12 -6.04
N THR A 151 -10.02 18.73 -4.77
CA THR A 151 -9.09 17.80 -4.12
C THR A 151 -9.81 16.56 -3.62
N ALA A 152 -9.02 15.55 -3.31
CA ALA A 152 -9.43 14.33 -2.64
C ALA A 152 -8.29 13.87 -1.72
N ASP A 153 -8.62 13.06 -0.73
CA ASP A 153 -7.63 12.39 0.12
C ASP A 153 -7.04 11.12 -0.51
N VAL A 154 -7.50 10.73 -1.70
CA VAL A 154 -6.89 9.73 -2.59
C VAL A 154 -6.83 10.28 -4.01
N VAL A 155 -5.69 10.17 -4.67
CA VAL A 155 -5.48 10.61 -6.05
C VAL A 155 -4.79 9.51 -6.84
N ILE A 156 -5.42 9.09 -7.92
CA ILE A 156 -4.82 8.24 -8.95
C ILE A 156 -3.98 9.14 -9.84
N ARG A 157 -2.68 8.88 -9.93
CA ARG A 157 -1.74 9.65 -10.73
C ARG A 157 -1.70 9.12 -12.16
N GLU A 158 -1.55 7.81 -12.29
CA GLU A 158 -1.36 7.15 -13.57
C GLU A 158 -2.06 5.79 -13.63
N ALA A 159 -2.33 5.33 -14.85
CA ALA A 159 -2.82 4.00 -15.14
C ALA A 159 -2.07 3.46 -16.37
N HIS A 160 -1.68 2.19 -16.32
CA HIS A 160 -0.92 1.54 -17.39
C HIS A 160 -1.46 0.14 -17.64
N VAL A 161 -1.69 -0.22 -18.90
CA VAL A 161 -1.87 -1.63 -19.28
C VAL A 161 -0.49 -2.28 -19.20
N VAL A 162 -0.37 -3.36 -18.44
CA VAL A 162 0.88 -4.08 -18.21
C VAL A 162 0.71 -5.56 -18.54
N SER A 163 1.83 -6.29 -18.68
CA SER A 163 1.81 -7.75 -18.82
C SER A 163 1.07 -8.40 -17.65
N SER A 164 0.44 -9.55 -17.92
CA SER A 164 -0.12 -10.44 -16.89
C SER A 164 0.93 -10.94 -15.89
N ASP A 165 2.21 -10.78 -16.19
CA ASP A 165 3.34 -11.11 -15.29
C ASP A 165 3.54 -10.11 -14.16
N PHE A 166 3.04 -8.87 -14.32
CA PHE A 166 3.19 -7.84 -13.30
C PHE A 166 2.39 -8.18 -12.05
N ASP A 167 3.03 -8.19 -10.88
CA ASP A 167 2.35 -8.27 -9.60
C ASP A 167 2.84 -7.14 -8.70
N ALA A 168 1.97 -6.18 -8.39
CA ALA A 168 2.30 -5.04 -7.54
C ALA A 168 2.98 -5.45 -6.21
N ARG A 169 2.56 -6.57 -5.60
CA ARG A 169 3.16 -7.06 -4.36
C ARG A 169 4.46 -7.83 -4.60
N PHE A 170 4.41 -8.82 -5.48
CA PHE A 170 5.46 -9.83 -5.59
C PHE A 170 6.55 -9.47 -6.59
N SER A 171 6.25 -8.64 -7.59
CA SER A 171 7.26 -8.09 -8.51
C SER A 171 8.05 -6.93 -7.91
N ALA A 172 7.64 -6.38 -6.76
CA ALA A 172 8.37 -5.28 -6.11
C ALA A 172 9.78 -5.68 -5.64
N LEU A 173 10.76 -4.82 -5.87
CA LEU A 173 12.14 -4.96 -5.41
C LEU A 173 12.31 -4.43 -3.99
N GLY A 174 11.71 -3.28 -3.70
CA GLY A 174 11.82 -2.60 -2.42
C GLY A 174 10.71 -1.59 -2.20
N ARG A 175 10.59 -1.12 -0.96
CA ARG A 175 9.70 -0.02 -0.58
C ARG A 175 10.50 1.02 0.20
N HIS A 176 10.13 2.28 0.04
CA HIS A 176 10.80 3.42 0.65
C HIS A 176 9.82 4.16 1.55
N TYR A 177 10.21 4.39 2.79
CA TYR A 177 9.42 5.15 3.75
C TYR A 177 10.20 6.35 4.26
N CYS A 178 9.48 7.43 4.54
CA CYS A 178 9.98 8.55 5.33
C CYS A 178 9.10 8.68 6.57
N TYR A 179 9.74 8.72 7.74
CA TYR A 179 9.09 9.12 8.98
C TYR A 179 9.56 10.51 9.38
N ARG A 180 8.62 11.43 9.62
CA ARG A 180 8.93 12.81 9.98
C ARG A 180 8.58 13.09 11.43
N LEU A 181 9.52 13.73 12.12
CA LEU A 181 9.37 14.08 13.51
C LEU A 181 10.12 15.36 13.84
N MET A 182 9.68 16.06 14.89
CA MET A 182 10.25 17.33 15.31
C MET A 182 10.09 17.48 16.82
N SER A 183 11.07 18.08 17.47
CA SER A 183 10.98 18.49 18.87
C SER A 183 10.34 19.88 18.99
N GLY A 184 9.31 20.01 19.81
CA GLY A 184 8.54 21.23 20.01
C GLY A 184 7.31 21.35 19.12
N ALA A 185 6.77 22.57 19.06
CA ALA A 185 5.54 22.87 18.32
C ALA A 185 5.73 22.65 16.82
N VAL A 186 4.84 21.86 16.22
CA VAL A 186 4.78 21.63 14.78
C VAL A 186 3.85 22.68 14.16
N ASP A 187 4.21 23.21 12.98
CA ASP A 187 3.31 24.03 12.15
C ASP A 187 1.94 23.34 12.07
N PRO A 188 0.82 24.01 12.41
CA PRO A 188 -0.49 23.38 12.38
C PRO A 188 -0.78 22.67 11.06
N LEU A 189 -0.32 23.15 9.91
CA LEU A 189 -0.53 22.48 8.61
C LEU A 189 0.23 21.16 8.46
N ARG A 190 1.25 20.93 9.29
CA ARG A 190 2.09 19.72 9.32
C ARG A 190 1.69 18.73 10.42
N ARG A 191 0.68 19.05 11.23
CA ARG A 191 0.24 18.24 12.38
C ARG A 191 -0.18 16.81 12.05
N PHE A 192 -0.51 16.55 10.79
CA PHE A 192 -0.92 15.23 10.32
C PHE A 192 0.20 14.49 9.59
N ASP A 193 1.36 15.10 9.31
CA ASP A 193 2.47 14.42 8.63
C ASP A 193 3.81 14.51 9.37
N VAL A 194 3.83 15.11 10.57
CA VAL A 194 5.01 15.25 11.43
C VAL A 194 4.65 14.93 12.88
N LEU A 195 5.38 14.01 13.49
CA LEU A 195 5.28 13.72 14.92
C LEU A 195 5.96 14.81 15.75
N SER A 196 5.21 15.46 16.64
CA SER A 196 5.77 16.36 17.66
C SER A 196 6.27 15.57 18.87
N LEU A 197 7.47 15.88 19.34
CA LEU A 197 8.08 15.35 20.56
C LEU A 197 8.35 16.50 21.54
N GLU A 198 8.30 16.22 22.84
CA GLU A 198 8.50 17.25 23.88
C GLU A 198 9.98 17.67 24.03
N GLN A 199 10.90 16.74 23.78
CA GLN A 199 12.32 16.90 24.06
C GLN A 199 13.15 16.85 22.77
N PRO A 200 14.31 17.52 22.72
CA PRO A 200 15.24 17.47 21.60
C PRO A 200 15.76 16.05 21.38
N LEU A 201 16.06 15.71 20.12
CA LEU A 201 16.64 14.43 19.73
C LEU A 201 18.13 14.52 19.44
N ASP A 202 18.88 13.56 19.96
CA ASP A 202 20.24 13.31 19.52
C ASP A 202 20.23 12.39 18.29
N VAL A 203 20.28 13.01 17.11
CA VAL A 203 20.25 12.32 15.81
C VAL A 203 21.48 11.42 15.61
N ASP A 204 22.63 11.79 16.18
CA ASP A 204 23.85 10.99 16.07
C ASP A 204 23.75 9.70 16.88
N LEU A 205 23.20 9.77 18.10
CA LEU A 205 22.89 8.57 18.90
C LEU A 205 21.90 7.66 18.18
N MET A 206 20.86 8.22 17.56
CA MET A 206 19.87 7.46 16.79
C MET A 206 20.52 6.74 15.61
N ASN A 207 21.37 7.43 14.84
CA ASN A 207 22.06 6.83 13.70
C ASN A 207 23.09 5.77 14.12
N ARG A 208 23.79 5.97 15.24
CA ARG A 208 24.67 4.92 15.82
C ARG A 208 23.89 3.67 16.19
N ALA A 209 22.72 3.83 16.82
CA ALA A 209 21.88 2.70 17.22
C ALA A 209 21.15 2.03 16.04
N ALA A 210 20.94 2.77 14.95
CA ALA A 210 20.34 2.24 13.72
C ALA A 210 21.30 1.34 12.91
N ALA A 211 22.59 1.65 12.92
CA ALA A 211 23.57 0.99 12.04
C ALA A 211 23.60 -0.55 12.18
N PRO A 212 23.55 -1.16 13.38
CA PRO A 212 23.54 -2.61 13.54
C PRO A 212 22.24 -3.30 13.05
N LEU A 213 21.18 -2.53 12.81
CA LEU A 213 19.89 -3.06 12.33
C LEU A 213 19.86 -3.23 10.80
N LEU A 214 20.85 -2.70 10.08
CA LEU A 214 20.97 -2.86 8.63
C LEU A 214 21.37 -4.29 8.26
N GLY A 215 20.95 -4.72 7.07
CA GLY A 215 21.18 -6.07 6.56
C GLY A 215 19.99 -7.00 6.74
N GLU A 216 20.25 -8.30 6.58
CA GLU A 216 19.23 -9.34 6.72
C GLU A 216 19.14 -9.80 8.18
N HIS A 217 17.96 -9.63 8.78
CA HIS A 217 17.70 -10.03 10.17
C HIS A 217 16.28 -10.55 10.34
N ASP A 218 16.05 -11.32 11.41
CA ASP A 218 14.70 -11.60 11.89
C ASP A 218 14.18 -10.43 12.72
N PHE A 219 13.24 -9.68 12.17
CA PHE A 219 12.66 -8.50 12.82
C PHE A 219 11.50 -8.81 13.75
N LEU A 220 11.30 -10.05 14.21
CA LEU A 220 10.12 -10.45 15.00
C LEU A 220 9.77 -9.48 16.15
N SER A 221 10.76 -9.00 16.91
CA SER A 221 10.59 -8.04 18.02
C SER A 221 10.08 -6.65 17.60
N TYR A 222 10.16 -6.34 16.29
CA TYR A 222 9.69 -5.10 15.69
C TYR A 222 8.33 -5.25 14.98
N CYS A 223 7.76 -6.45 14.97
CA CYS A 223 6.60 -6.77 14.14
C CYS A 223 5.37 -7.05 15.00
N ARG A 224 4.21 -6.62 14.51
CA ARG A 224 2.95 -7.23 14.97
C ARG A 224 2.82 -8.61 14.34
N PRO A 225 2.59 -9.69 15.12
CA PRO A 225 2.54 -11.04 14.60
C PRO A 225 1.47 -11.20 13.52
N ARG A 226 1.79 -12.00 12.51
CA ARG A 226 0.84 -12.49 11.52
C ARG A 226 1.14 -13.96 11.23
N GLU A 227 0.13 -14.80 11.32
CA GLU A 227 0.24 -16.24 11.07
C GLU A 227 0.74 -16.50 9.63
N GLY A 228 1.68 -17.45 9.48
CA GLY A 228 2.24 -17.86 8.19
C GLY A 228 3.12 -16.82 7.48
N ALA A 229 3.58 -15.76 8.16
CA ALA A 229 4.46 -14.76 7.57
C ALA A 229 5.85 -14.77 8.25
N THR A 230 6.90 -14.97 7.46
CA THR A 230 8.28 -14.75 7.93
C THR A 230 8.50 -13.29 8.33
N THR A 231 9.33 -13.07 9.35
CA THR A 231 9.78 -11.77 9.84
C THR A 231 11.19 -11.41 9.40
N ILE A 232 11.84 -12.27 8.60
CA ILE A 232 13.16 -12.03 8.03
C ILE A 232 13.07 -11.00 6.90
N ARG A 233 13.78 -9.88 7.01
CA ARG A 233 13.81 -8.80 6.01
C ARG A 233 15.23 -8.30 5.80
N ALA A 234 15.50 -7.75 4.62
CA ALA A 234 16.76 -7.09 4.29
C ALA A 234 16.56 -5.56 4.33
N LEU A 235 16.96 -4.94 5.45
CA LEU A 235 16.91 -3.50 5.64
C LEU A 235 18.14 -2.85 4.99
N THR A 236 17.93 -2.09 3.91
CA THR A 236 19.02 -1.50 3.12
C THR A 236 19.30 -0.05 3.51
N ARG A 237 18.33 0.63 4.13
CA ARG A 237 18.52 1.98 4.68
C ARG A 237 17.70 2.18 5.95
N LEU A 238 18.32 2.84 6.92
CA LEU A 238 17.71 3.33 8.14
C LEU A 238 18.56 4.49 8.64
N GLU A 239 18.14 5.71 8.32
CA GLU A 239 18.98 6.90 8.49
C GLU A 239 18.12 8.10 8.87
N PHE A 240 18.51 8.80 9.94
CA PHE A 240 17.90 10.05 10.38
C PHE A 240 18.71 11.23 9.87
N LYS A 241 18.04 12.19 9.24
CA LYS A 241 18.64 13.45 8.78
C LYS A 241 17.89 14.64 9.37
N PRO A 242 18.59 15.63 9.93
CA PRO A 242 18.02 16.96 10.08
C PRO A 242 17.68 17.48 8.69
N SER A 243 16.44 17.90 8.49
CA SER A 243 16.01 18.55 7.25
C SER A 243 16.64 19.96 7.21
N SER A 244 17.30 20.29 6.11
CA SER A 244 17.82 21.64 5.86
C SER A 244 16.71 22.69 5.69
N THR A 245 15.46 22.23 5.56
CA THR A 245 14.28 23.10 5.58
C THR A 245 14.03 23.51 7.03
N ALA A 246 14.73 24.55 7.49
CA ALA A 246 14.34 25.25 8.71
C ALA A 246 12.87 25.67 8.54
N LEU A 247 11.97 25.05 9.28
CA LEU A 247 10.65 25.62 9.53
C LEU A 247 10.92 26.82 10.43
N VAL A 248 11.27 27.95 9.83
CA VAL A 248 11.63 29.18 10.55
C VAL A 248 10.40 29.64 11.31
N HIS A 249 10.26 29.22 12.56
CA HIS A 249 9.54 29.98 13.56
C HIS A 249 10.36 31.24 13.82
N ARG A 250 10.15 32.27 12.99
CA ARG A 250 10.48 33.64 13.41
C ARG A 250 9.48 33.97 14.50
N SER A 251 9.78 33.57 15.74
CA SER A 251 9.23 34.25 16.90
C SER A 251 9.70 35.70 16.79
N GLY A 252 8.86 36.54 16.18
CA GLY A 252 9.10 37.96 16.13
C GLY A 252 9.32 38.43 17.55
N ALA A 253 10.54 38.88 17.84
CA ALA A 253 10.76 39.71 19.01
C ALA A 253 9.78 40.88 18.89
N LEU A 254 8.74 40.88 19.73
CA LEU A 254 7.98 42.08 19.99
C LEU A 254 8.98 43.06 20.58
N VAL A 255 9.47 43.97 19.74
CA VAL A 255 10.27 45.11 20.17
C VAL A 255 9.35 45.96 21.05
N HIS A 256 9.40 45.72 22.38
CA HIS A 256 8.90 46.68 23.34
C HIS A 256 9.71 47.95 23.15
N ARG A 257 9.02 49.02 22.75
CA ARG A 257 9.58 50.35 22.56
C ARG A 257 10.15 50.81 23.92
N SER A 258 11.47 50.96 23.98
CA SER A 258 12.28 51.51 25.09
C SER A 258 12.50 50.61 26.31
N GLY A 259 13.68 49.99 26.39
CA GLY A 259 14.19 49.31 27.57
C GLY A 259 15.25 48.26 27.20
N ALA A 260 16.44 48.35 27.77
CA ALA A 260 17.63 47.57 27.41
C ALA A 260 17.36 46.06 27.26
N LEU A 261 17.81 45.48 26.13
CA LEU A 261 17.75 44.05 25.87
C LEU A 261 18.92 43.35 26.58
N THR A 262 18.61 42.52 27.58
CA THR A 262 19.46 41.37 27.93
C THR A 262 19.37 40.33 26.80
N PRO A 263 20.47 39.66 26.40
CA PRO A 263 20.40 38.54 25.47
C PRO A 263 19.61 37.41 26.13
N GLN A 264 18.39 37.14 25.66
CA GLN A 264 17.72 35.89 26.02
C GLN A 264 18.44 34.74 25.31
N GLN A 265 19.19 33.97 26.08
CA GLN A 265 19.64 32.64 25.71
C GLN A 265 18.42 31.76 25.42
N GLY A 266 18.45 31.02 24.31
CA GLY A 266 17.60 29.85 24.10
C GLY A 266 16.51 29.99 23.04
N VAL A 267 16.88 30.26 21.78
CA VAL A 267 16.09 29.72 20.66
C VAL A 267 16.64 28.33 20.39
N SER A 268 16.05 27.30 21.01
CA SER A 268 16.27 25.93 20.55
C SER A 268 15.56 25.84 19.20
N GLU A 269 16.32 25.92 18.11
CA GLU A 269 15.78 25.77 16.76
C GLU A 269 15.15 24.38 16.67
N SER A 270 13.81 24.32 16.56
CA SER A 270 13.08 23.09 16.36
C SER A 270 13.37 22.61 14.93
N VAL A 271 14.23 21.62 14.79
CA VAL A 271 14.63 21.08 13.49
C VAL A 271 13.75 19.87 13.13
N LEU A 272 13.21 19.88 11.92
CA LEU A 272 12.52 18.72 11.36
C LEU A 272 13.55 17.62 11.15
N VAL A 273 13.29 16.42 11.65
CA VAL A 273 14.10 15.23 11.40
C VAL A 273 13.31 14.27 10.53
N GLU A 274 13.96 13.78 9.48
CA GLU A 274 13.41 12.80 8.54
C GLU A 274 14.18 11.49 8.68
N CYS A 275 13.46 10.40 8.95
CA CYS A 275 13.98 9.05 8.99
C CYS A 275 13.66 8.34 7.67
N PHE A 276 14.68 8.01 6.89
CA PHE A 276 14.56 7.26 5.64
C PHE A 276 14.73 5.77 5.92
N VAL A 277 13.75 4.97 5.49
CA VAL A 277 13.71 3.53 5.75
C VAL A 277 13.42 2.78 4.45
N ASP A 278 14.40 2.00 3.99
CA ASP A 278 14.33 1.23 2.75
C ASP A 278 14.58 -0.25 3.03
N ALA A 279 13.75 -1.13 2.47
CA ALA A 279 13.92 -2.58 2.58
C ALA A 279 13.30 -3.30 1.39
N ASP A 280 13.67 -4.57 1.21
CA ASP A 280 13.06 -5.46 0.21
C ASP A 280 11.55 -5.66 0.48
N ALA A 281 11.19 -5.81 1.75
CA ALA A 281 9.83 -5.84 2.25
C ALA A 281 9.78 -5.41 3.73
N PHE A 282 8.58 -5.16 4.24
CA PHE A 282 8.35 -4.84 5.64
C PHE A 282 7.31 -5.76 6.25
N CYS A 283 7.44 -6.02 7.54
CA CYS A 283 6.41 -6.66 8.35
C CYS A 283 5.41 -5.63 8.87
N HIS A 284 4.31 -6.11 9.46
CA HIS A 284 3.28 -5.24 10.01
C HIS A 284 3.86 -4.36 11.14
N SER A 285 3.70 -3.04 10.98
CA SER A 285 4.19 -1.99 11.87
C SER A 285 5.72 -1.89 12.04
N MET A 286 6.52 -2.66 11.30
CA MET A 286 7.99 -2.73 11.44
C MET A 286 8.66 -1.35 11.44
N VAL A 287 8.36 -0.51 10.45
CA VAL A 287 8.98 0.83 10.34
C VAL A 287 8.68 1.68 11.56
N ARG A 288 7.44 1.66 12.04
CA ARG A 288 7.00 2.44 13.21
C ARG A 288 7.64 1.92 14.50
N SER A 289 7.86 0.62 14.61
CA SER A 289 8.57 0.00 15.73
C SER A 289 10.06 0.35 15.73
N LEU A 290 10.70 0.34 14.56
CA LEU A 290 12.10 0.78 14.41
C LEU A 290 12.25 2.23 14.83
N VAL A 291 11.41 3.12 14.29
CA VAL A 291 11.40 4.55 14.65
C VAL A 291 11.14 4.73 16.13
N GLY A 292 10.14 4.05 16.71
CA GLY A 292 9.82 4.15 18.12
C GLY A 292 11.01 3.76 19.01
N ALA A 293 11.68 2.65 18.71
CA ALA A 293 12.84 2.21 19.47
C ALA A 293 14.01 3.21 19.38
N LEU A 294 14.28 3.75 18.19
CA LEU A 294 15.38 4.70 17.97
C LEU A 294 15.07 6.06 18.60
N VAL A 295 13.81 6.47 18.65
CA VAL A 295 13.38 7.67 19.38
C VAL A 295 13.65 7.53 20.88
N GLU A 296 13.49 6.35 21.49
CA GLU A 296 13.87 6.15 22.91
C GLU A 296 15.37 6.37 23.15
N VAL A 297 16.22 5.99 22.18
CA VAL A 297 17.67 6.24 22.23
C VAL A 297 17.98 7.72 22.03
N GLY A 298 17.37 8.36 21.03
CA GLY A 298 17.55 9.79 20.75
C GLY A 298 17.09 10.70 21.89
N LEU A 299 16.16 10.23 22.72
CA LEU A 299 15.70 10.90 23.93
C LEU A 299 16.52 10.54 25.19
N GLY A 300 17.58 9.74 25.04
CA GLY A 300 18.45 9.33 26.15
C GLY A 300 17.81 8.37 27.15
N ARG A 301 16.66 7.78 26.83
CA ARG A 301 15.94 6.85 27.72
C ARG A 301 16.43 5.41 27.63
N ARG A 302 17.12 5.08 26.53
CA ARG A 302 17.69 3.76 26.26
C ARG A 302 19.12 3.90 25.73
N SER A 303 19.94 2.87 25.93
CA SER A 303 21.29 2.81 25.39
C SER A 303 21.28 2.62 23.87
N VAL A 304 22.42 2.94 23.23
CA VAL A 304 22.61 2.74 21.79
C VAL A 304 22.54 1.28 21.35
N ASP A 305 22.85 0.35 22.25
CA ASP A 305 22.86 -1.09 21.97
C ASP A 305 21.45 -1.71 22.07
N TRP A 306 20.54 -1.07 22.81
CA TRP A 306 19.23 -1.62 23.14
C TRP A 306 18.36 -1.98 21.93
N PRO A 307 18.31 -1.20 20.82
CA PRO A 307 17.60 -1.65 19.63
C PRO A 307 18.17 -2.95 19.05
N TYR A 308 19.48 -3.10 19.03
CA TYR A 308 20.08 -4.35 18.55
C TYR A 308 19.80 -5.52 19.50
N GLU A 309 19.80 -5.29 20.82
CA GLU A 309 19.39 -6.29 21.80
C GLU A 309 17.93 -6.74 21.58
N LEU A 310 17.01 -5.81 21.29
CA LEU A 310 15.64 -6.15 20.92
C LEU A 310 15.58 -7.02 19.68
N LEU A 311 16.37 -6.70 18.65
CA LEU A 311 16.46 -7.50 17.43
C LEU A 311 16.91 -8.93 17.75
N GLN A 312 17.99 -9.08 18.51
CA GLN A 312 18.56 -10.38 18.89
C GLN A 312 17.63 -11.21 19.78
N ALA A 313 16.75 -10.56 20.54
CA ALA A 313 15.80 -11.26 21.41
C ALA A 313 14.77 -12.09 20.63
N CYS A 314 14.52 -11.78 19.35
CA CYS A 314 13.53 -12.45 18.49
C CYS A 314 12.22 -12.80 19.22
N SER A 315 11.68 -11.83 19.98
CA SER A 315 10.65 -12.10 20.99
C SER A 315 9.35 -11.38 20.68
N ARG A 316 8.23 -12.08 20.92
CA ARG A 316 6.88 -11.49 20.86
C ARG A 316 6.50 -10.76 22.16
N THR A 317 7.20 -11.05 23.26
CA THR A 317 6.90 -10.49 24.58
C THR A 317 7.64 -9.17 24.82
N SER A 318 8.88 -9.08 24.33
CA SER A 318 9.72 -7.88 24.43
C SER A 318 9.65 -7.07 23.14
N ALA A 319 8.46 -6.55 22.82
CA ALA A 319 8.23 -5.82 21.58
C ALA A 319 8.70 -4.36 21.67
N ALA A 320 9.25 -3.86 20.55
CA ALA A 320 9.63 -2.46 20.42
C ALA A 320 8.39 -1.53 20.53
N PRO A 321 8.56 -0.32 21.10
CA PRO A 321 7.50 0.69 21.12
C PRO A 321 7.15 1.12 19.70
N ILE A 322 5.86 1.34 19.44
CA ILE A 322 5.36 1.66 18.10
C ILE A 322 5.12 3.17 18.01
N ALA A 323 5.87 3.85 17.14
CA ALA A 323 5.65 5.27 16.87
C ALA A 323 4.24 5.54 16.29
N PRO A 324 3.64 6.71 16.53
CA PRO A 324 2.36 7.10 15.91
C PRO A 324 2.37 7.00 14.37
N ALA A 325 1.20 6.77 13.76
CA ALA A 325 1.12 6.49 12.32
C ALA A 325 1.31 7.74 11.43
N HIS A 326 0.83 8.89 11.88
CA HIS A 326 0.75 10.12 11.08
C HIS A 326 2.12 10.65 10.61
N GLY A 327 3.20 10.37 11.35
CA GLY A 327 4.54 10.73 10.90
C GLY A 327 5.06 9.92 9.70
N LEU A 328 4.43 8.77 9.38
CA LEU A 328 4.92 7.82 8.39
C LEU A 328 4.28 8.02 7.01
N THR A 329 5.12 8.09 5.99
CA THR A 329 4.72 8.16 4.58
C THR A 329 5.43 7.08 3.77
N LEU A 330 4.68 6.30 2.97
CA LEU A 330 5.25 5.51 1.88
C LEU A 330 5.67 6.47 0.74
N GLU A 331 6.96 6.57 0.49
CA GLU A 331 7.54 7.49 -0.50
C GLU A 331 7.61 6.86 -1.89
N GLY A 332 7.81 5.54 -1.99
CA GLY A 332 7.92 4.86 -3.29
C GLY A 332 8.00 3.33 -3.22
N VAL A 333 7.85 2.71 -4.39
CA VAL A 333 7.98 1.27 -4.60
C VAL A 333 8.78 1.01 -5.87
N ASP A 334 9.85 0.23 -5.74
CA ASP A 334 10.71 -0.15 -6.85
C ASP A 334 10.23 -1.42 -7.53
N TYR A 335 10.36 -1.48 -8.86
CA TYR A 335 10.08 -2.66 -9.68
C TYR A 335 11.22 -2.87 -10.66
N PRO A 336 11.50 -4.13 -11.05
CA PRO A 336 12.47 -4.40 -12.10
C PRO A 336 11.88 -4.07 -13.47
N ALA A 337 12.71 -4.25 -14.51
CA ALA A 337 12.26 -4.13 -15.90
C ALA A 337 11.12 -5.13 -16.21
N PRO A 338 10.23 -4.83 -17.18
CA PRO A 338 9.04 -5.64 -17.45
C PRO A 338 9.28 -7.13 -17.72
N ASP A 339 10.39 -7.45 -18.38
CA ASP A 339 10.84 -8.82 -18.70
C ASP A 339 11.22 -9.63 -17.45
N GLN A 340 11.40 -8.98 -16.29
CA GLN A 340 11.80 -9.61 -15.03
C GLN A 340 10.64 -9.74 -14.03
N TRP A 341 9.44 -9.26 -14.35
CA TRP A 341 8.32 -9.28 -13.39
C TRP A 341 7.90 -10.69 -12.97
N ALA A 342 7.82 -11.63 -13.93
CA ALA A 342 7.42 -13.01 -13.66
C ALA A 342 8.41 -13.73 -12.75
N SER A 343 9.70 -13.69 -13.10
CA SER A 343 10.76 -14.35 -12.33
C SER A 343 10.88 -13.78 -10.92
N ARG A 344 10.79 -12.45 -10.78
CA ARG A 344 10.79 -11.79 -9.48
C ARG A 344 9.59 -12.21 -8.62
N ALA A 345 8.39 -12.23 -9.21
CA ALA A 345 7.18 -12.63 -8.49
C ALA A 345 7.24 -14.08 -8.01
N GLN A 346 7.78 -14.99 -8.84
CA GLN A 346 7.99 -16.39 -8.47
C GLN A 346 8.97 -16.51 -7.30
N GLN A 347 10.14 -15.85 -7.37
CA GLN A 347 11.12 -15.85 -6.28
C GLN A 347 10.53 -15.34 -4.95
N ALA A 348 9.74 -14.26 -5.01
CA ALA A 348 9.11 -13.68 -3.83
C ALA A 348 8.05 -14.59 -3.19
N ARG A 349 7.34 -15.40 -4.00
CA ARG A 349 6.37 -16.40 -3.51
C ARG A 349 7.07 -17.64 -2.95
N SER A 350 8.05 -18.19 -3.66
CA SER A 350 8.81 -19.38 -3.21
C SER A 350 9.48 -19.17 -1.86
N ARG A 351 10.06 -17.98 -1.60
CA ARG A 351 10.64 -17.63 -0.29
C ARG A 351 9.62 -17.67 0.86
N ARG A 352 8.33 -17.55 0.58
CA ARG A 352 7.28 -17.65 1.62
C ARG A 352 6.87 -19.10 1.85
N ASP A 353 6.72 -19.87 0.78
CA ASP A 353 6.32 -21.27 0.89
C ASP A 353 7.40 -22.10 1.63
N SER A 354 8.68 -21.84 1.34
CA SER A 354 9.80 -22.48 2.05
C SER A 354 9.88 -22.12 3.54
N CYS A 355 9.24 -21.04 3.99
CA CYS A 355 9.19 -20.65 5.40
C CYS A 355 7.94 -21.18 6.13
N CYS A 356 6.96 -21.74 5.41
CA CYS A 356 5.72 -22.29 5.97
C CYS A 356 5.74 -23.82 6.14
N GLY A 357 6.76 -24.49 5.61
CA GLY A 357 6.98 -25.93 5.80
C GLY A 357 8.17 -26.17 6.71
N ASP A 358 7.91 -26.28 8.01
CA ASP A 358 8.63 -27.12 8.98
C ASP A 358 8.01 -26.89 10.36
N GLY A 359 6.90 -27.57 10.57
CA GLY A 359 6.16 -27.60 11.83
C GLY A 359 5.37 -28.90 11.86
N SER A 360 6.07 -30.02 12.01
CA SER A 360 5.51 -31.34 12.33
C SER A 360 6.17 -31.84 13.60
#